data_AF-A0A2K2TYA2-F1
#
_entry.id   AF-A0A2K2TYA2-F1
#
_cell.length_a   1.000
_cell.length_b   1.000
_cell.length_c   1.000
_cell.angle_alpha   90.00
_cell.angle_beta   90.00
_cell.angle_gamma   90.00
#
_symmetry.space_group_name_H-M   'P 1'
#
loop_
_entity.id
_entity.type
_entity.pdbx_description
1 polymer ?
#
loop_
_entity_poly.entity_id
_entity_poly.type
_entity_poly.pdbx_seq_one_letter_code
_entity_poly.pdbx_strand_id
1 'polypeptide(L)'
;MKSRRIMEAVAILVLLLCVAGCGKQEEQETIRKKKNGINPVKIVYVSDTPESECQLCGAGKGTLLPAYWGEDNVGIIDVNTFEVAHLMLNEYDDYGNRIKPRRGSSTSYLSTGEDGMTVWGSEDSSRGYYSGEAHMRNEKGLELEKVSKFLCTECLNEMLNQCYDDRYLQLGVVNFKTRKIRLLEKNVKAFTFDDFYVDSDYYEKEYETNTERGFQLLIFYCPPRDEI
;
A
#
# COMPACT_ATOMS: atom_id res chain seq x y z
N MET A 1 -46.56 41.54 -22.49
CA MET A 1 -46.95 40.24 -23.11
C MET A 1 -45.78 39.46 -23.70
N LYS A 2 -44.78 40.10 -24.32
CA LYS A 2 -43.62 39.44 -24.95
C LYS A 2 -42.61 38.84 -23.94
N SER A 3 -42.37 39.50 -22.79
CA SER A 3 -41.42 39.03 -21.76
C SER A 3 -41.90 37.81 -20.97
N ARG A 4 -43.22 37.68 -20.74
CA ARG A 4 -43.81 36.57 -19.98
C ARG A 4 -43.71 35.23 -20.73
N ARG A 5 -43.88 35.26 -22.07
CA ARG A 5 -43.68 34.10 -22.95
C ARG A 5 -42.22 33.66 -23.08
N ILE A 6 -41.27 34.59 -22.97
CA ILE A 6 -39.83 34.30 -22.99
C ILE A 6 -39.42 33.61 -21.68
N MET A 7 -39.95 34.07 -20.54
CA MET A 7 -39.67 33.51 -19.23
C MET A 7 -40.26 32.09 -19.06
N GLU A 8 -41.45 31.85 -19.62
CA GLU A 8 -42.06 30.51 -19.69
C GLU A 8 -41.25 29.56 -20.59
N ALA A 9 -40.74 30.03 -21.73
CA ALA A 9 -39.90 29.23 -22.63
C ALA A 9 -38.54 28.86 -22.01
N VAL A 10 -37.92 29.78 -21.26
CA VAL A 10 -36.65 29.51 -20.55
C VAL A 10 -36.85 28.52 -19.41
N ALA A 11 -37.95 28.61 -18.66
CA ALA A 11 -38.27 27.67 -17.58
C ALA A 11 -38.47 26.23 -18.10
N ILE A 12 -39.15 26.07 -19.26
CA ILE A 12 -39.34 24.75 -19.90
C ILE A 12 -38.02 24.17 -20.41
N LEU A 13 -37.13 25.01 -20.95
CA LEU A 13 -35.82 24.57 -21.43
C LEU A 13 -34.89 24.09 -20.29
N VAL A 14 -34.93 24.77 -19.13
CA VAL A 14 -34.17 24.38 -17.93
C VAL A 14 -34.72 23.08 -17.33
N LEU A 15 -36.04 22.89 -17.31
CA LEU A 15 -36.67 21.64 -16.86
C LEU A 15 -36.30 20.45 -17.76
N LEU A 16 -36.22 20.63 -19.08
CA LEU A 16 -35.81 19.58 -20.02
C LEU A 16 -34.32 19.18 -19.88
N LEU A 17 -33.46 20.11 -19.45
CA LEU A 17 -32.04 19.81 -19.18
C LEU A 17 -31.85 19.01 -17.87
N CYS A 18 -32.77 19.11 -16.91
CA CYS A 18 -32.71 18.35 -15.66
C CYS A 18 -33.13 16.88 -15.80
N VAL A 19 -33.97 16.53 -16.78
CA VAL A 19 -34.42 15.12 -17.00
C VAL A 19 -33.48 14.29 -17.88
N ALA A 20 -32.52 14.91 -18.58
CA ALA A 20 -31.51 14.17 -19.36
C ALA A 20 -30.37 13.56 -18.50
N GLY A 21 -30.37 13.79 -17.19
CA GLY A 21 -29.34 13.33 -16.26
C GLY A 21 -29.57 11.95 -15.61
N CYS A 22 -30.72 11.30 -15.83
CA CYS A 22 -31.03 9.98 -15.26
C CYS A 22 -31.07 8.92 -16.37
N GLY A 23 -29.91 8.40 -16.76
CA GLY A 23 -29.83 7.38 -17.81
C GLY A 23 -28.61 6.47 -17.75
N LYS A 24 -27.90 6.38 -16.62
CA LYS A 24 -26.73 5.48 -16.44
C LYS A 24 -26.72 4.68 -15.13
N GLN A 25 -27.85 4.54 -14.45
CA GLN A 25 -27.93 3.72 -13.23
C GLN A 25 -28.20 2.23 -13.50
N GLU A 26 -28.88 1.85 -14.60
CA GLU A 26 -29.22 0.44 -14.86
C GLU A 26 -28.00 -0.41 -15.27
N GLU A 27 -27.02 0.14 -15.98
CA GLU A 27 -25.85 -0.61 -16.45
C GLU A 27 -24.88 -0.94 -15.30
N GLN A 28 -24.71 -0.03 -14.33
CA GLN A 28 -23.90 -0.27 -13.13
C GLN A 28 -24.58 -1.23 -12.15
N GLU A 29 -25.91 -1.17 -11.96
CA GLU A 29 -26.62 -2.13 -11.10
C GLU A 29 -26.63 -3.55 -11.70
N THR A 30 -26.69 -3.68 -13.02
CA THR A 30 -26.66 -4.99 -13.69
C THR A 30 -25.30 -5.65 -13.57
N ILE A 31 -24.20 -4.88 -13.64
CA ILE A 31 -22.83 -5.38 -13.39
C ILE A 31 -22.64 -5.73 -11.90
N ARG A 32 -23.18 -4.92 -10.98
CA ARG A 32 -23.09 -5.16 -9.53
C ARG A 32 -23.88 -6.41 -9.10
N LYS A 33 -25.05 -6.65 -9.69
CA LYS A 33 -25.84 -7.88 -9.47
C LYS A 33 -25.16 -9.12 -10.08
N LYS A 34 -24.45 -9.00 -11.21
CA LYS A 34 -23.71 -10.13 -11.81
C LYS A 34 -22.50 -10.58 -10.98
N LYS A 35 -21.87 -9.68 -10.20
CA LYS A 35 -20.79 -10.03 -9.26
C LYS A 35 -21.25 -10.77 -8.00
N ASN A 36 -22.53 -10.67 -7.63
CA ASN A 36 -23.04 -11.28 -6.38
C ASN A 36 -23.48 -12.75 -6.52
N GLY A 37 -23.38 -13.35 -7.72
CA GLY A 37 -23.81 -14.73 -7.98
C GLY A 37 -22.70 -15.76 -8.19
N ILE A 38 -21.43 -15.32 -8.19
CA ILE A 38 -20.26 -16.20 -8.30
C ILE A 38 -19.51 -16.01 -7.00
N ASN A 39 -19.50 -17.03 -6.13
CA ASN A 39 -18.52 -17.07 -5.05
C ASN A 39 -17.15 -16.91 -5.71
N PRO A 40 -16.38 -15.84 -5.42
CA PRO A 40 -15.09 -15.67 -6.05
C PRO A 40 -14.28 -16.93 -5.72
N VAL A 41 -13.84 -17.63 -6.76
CA VAL A 41 -12.94 -18.78 -6.59
C VAL A 41 -11.73 -18.23 -5.87
N LYS A 42 -11.55 -18.61 -4.59
CA LYS A 42 -10.39 -18.20 -3.81
C LYS A 42 -9.18 -18.86 -4.45
N ILE A 43 -8.40 -18.09 -5.20
CA ILE A 43 -7.15 -18.55 -5.79
C ILE A 43 -6.20 -18.80 -4.63
N VAL A 44 -5.69 -20.02 -4.54
CA VAL A 44 -4.68 -20.41 -3.55
C VAL A 44 -3.36 -20.54 -4.28
N TYR A 45 -2.38 -19.75 -3.85
CA TYR A 45 -1.03 -19.79 -4.37
C TYR A 45 -0.21 -20.79 -3.57
N VAL A 46 0.62 -21.60 -4.24
CA VAL A 46 1.46 -22.60 -3.57
C VAL A 46 2.92 -22.15 -3.66
N SER A 47 3.62 -22.28 -2.55
CA SER A 47 5.05 -22.03 -2.44
C SER A 47 5.77 -23.29 -1.97
N ASP A 48 6.92 -23.57 -2.59
CA ASP A 48 7.82 -24.65 -2.19
C ASP A 48 8.68 -24.28 -0.97
N THR A 49 8.68 -23.01 -0.53
CA THR A 49 9.42 -22.58 0.65
C THR A 49 8.78 -23.15 1.92
N PRO A 50 9.49 -23.96 2.70
CA PRO A 50 8.97 -24.51 3.95
C PRO A 50 8.81 -23.40 4.99
N GLU A 51 7.88 -23.58 5.92
CA GLU A 51 7.63 -22.60 7.01
C GLU A 51 8.89 -22.25 7.80
N SER A 52 9.78 -23.21 8.05
CA SER A 52 11.04 -22.99 8.75
C SER A 52 12.00 -22.04 8.04
N GLU A 53 11.89 -21.93 6.70
CA GLU A 53 12.73 -21.07 5.86
C GLU A 53 12.00 -19.80 5.39
N CYS A 54 10.73 -19.63 5.78
CA CYS A 54 9.95 -18.44 5.48
C CYS A 54 10.59 -17.20 6.11
N GLN A 55 10.66 -16.10 5.36
CA GLN A 55 11.22 -14.83 5.84
C GLN A 55 10.35 -14.14 6.91
N LEU A 56 9.05 -14.46 7.00
CA LEU A 56 8.12 -13.82 7.94
C LEU A 56 7.87 -14.65 9.21
N CYS A 57 7.40 -15.89 9.05
CA CYS A 57 7.07 -16.77 10.18
C CYS A 57 8.21 -17.69 10.61
N GLY A 58 9.23 -17.86 9.75
CA GLY A 58 10.33 -18.80 9.95
C GLY A 58 11.65 -18.13 10.34
N ALA A 59 12.73 -18.87 10.10
CA ALA A 59 14.11 -18.44 10.27
C ALA A 59 14.82 -18.32 8.90
N GLY A 60 14.08 -17.83 7.90
CA GLY A 60 14.63 -17.52 6.57
C GLY A 60 15.86 -16.62 6.67
N LYS A 61 16.85 -16.87 5.81
CA LYS A 61 18.14 -16.15 5.80
C LYS A 61 18.26 -15.27 4.56
N GLY A 62 19.24 -14.36 4.57
CA GLY A 62 19.60 -13.57 3.40
C GLY A 62 18.82 -12.26 3.23
N THR A 63 18.04 -11.85 4.23
CA THR A 63 17.35 -10.55 4.26
C THR A 63 17.75 -9.77 5.52
N LEU A 64 17.49 -8.46 5.53
CA LEU A 64 17.71 -7.60 6.69
C LEU A 64 16.52 -7.59 7.67
N LEU A 65 15.40 -8.20 7.31
CA LEU A 65 14.18 -8.21 8.14
C LEU A 65 14.42 -8.67 9.59
N PRO A 66 15.22 -9.74 9.86
CA PRO A 66 15.46 -10.17 11.23
C PRO A 66 16.14 -9.14 12.13
N ALA A 67 16.85 -8.16 11.56
CA ALA A 67 17.50 -7.11 12.33
C ALA A 67 16.50 -6.15 13.00
N TYR A 68 15.27 -6.07 12.47
CA TYR A 68 14.25 -5.11 12.92
C TYR A 68 13.11 -5.80 13.69
N TRP A 69 13.07 -7.13 13.74
CA TRP A 69 11.96 -7.87 14.36
C TRP A 69 11.74 -7.49 15.83
N GLY A 70 10.47 -7.25 16.17
CA GLY A 70 10.04 -6.83 17.49
C GLY A 70 9.88 -5.32 17.66
N GLU A 71 10.36 -4.51 16.72
CA GLU A 71 10.15 -3.07 16.76
C GLU A 71 8.69 -2.69 16.46
N ASP A 72 8.18 -1.69 17.19
CA ASP A 72 6.98 -0.92 16.85
C ASP A 72 7.30 0.05 15.69
N ASN A 73 7.93 -0.46 14.64
CA ASN A 73 8.24 0.26 13.41
C ASN A 73 7.68 -0.52 12.20
N VAL A 74 7.65 0.17 11.07
CA VAL A 74 7.33 -0.42 9.77
C VAL A 74 8.45 -0.12 8.78
N GLY A 75 8.52 -0.89 7.71
CA GLY A 75 9.40 -0.63 6.58
C GLY A 75 8.63 -0.61 5.27
N ILE A 76 9.19 0.06 4.26
CA ILE A 76 8.77 -0.14 2.87
C ILE A 76 9.56 -1.33 2.33
N ILE A 77 8.88 -2.29 1.71
CA ILE A 77 9.50 -3.51 1.19
C ILE A 77 9.19 -3.68 -0.30
N ASP A 78 10.19 -4.05 -1.08
CA ASP A 78 10.00 -4.66 -2.39
C ASP A 78 9.90 -6.18 -2.21
N VAL A 79 8.72 -6.75 -2.41
CA VAL A 79 8.48 -8.18 -2.17
C VAL A 79 9.04 -9.09 -3.26
N ASN A 80 9.48 -8.54 -4.41
CA ASN A 80 10.19 -9.31 -5.42
C ASN A 80 11.65 -9.57 -5.02
N THR A 81 12.28 -8.65 -4.27
CA THR A 81 13.69 -8.76 -3.85
C THR A 81 13.87 -8.98 -2.35
N PHE A 82 12.82 -8.74 -1.56
CA PHE A 82 12.85 -8.69 -0.09
C PHE A 82 13.81 -7.65 0.50
N GLU A 83 14.16 -6.64 -0.28
CA GLU A 83 14.88 -5.47 0.21
C GLU A 83 13.93 -4.53 0.93
N VAL A 84 14.38 -3.97 2.05
CA VAL A 84 13.56 -3.17 2.95
C VAL A 84 14.21 -1.81 3.23
N ALA A 85 13.43 -0.75 3.11
CA ALA A 85 13.71 0.54 3.71
C ALA A 85 13.09 0.57 5.11
N HIS A 86 13.93 0.48 6.13
CA HIS A 86 13.50 0.64 7.53
C HIS A 86 13.08 2.09 7.79
N LEU A 87 11.92 2.30 8.40
CA LEU A 87 11.43 3.63 8.78
C LEU A 87 11.50 3.78 10.31
N MET A 88 12.37 4.67 10.77
CA MET A 88 12.62 4.87 12.20
C MET A 88 11.57 5.80 12.83
N LEU A 89 10.33 5.31 12.96
CA LEU A 89 9.23 6.03 13.62
C LEU A 89 9.37 6.04 15.14
N ASN A 90 9.99 5.00 15.67
CA ASN A 90 10.40 4.82 17.05
C ASN A 90 11.90 4.49 17.08
N GLU A 91 12.61 4.94 18.11
CA GLU A 91 14.04 4.69 18.26
C GLU A 91 14.32 3.50 19.15
N TYR A 92 15.33 2.72 18.77
CA TYR A 92 15.79 1.52 19.46
C TYR A 92 17.31 1.58 19.65
N ASP A 93 17.80 0.98 20.73
CA ASP A 93 19.24 0.74 20.91
C ASP A 93 19.69 -0.53 20.17
N ASP A 94 21.01 -0.78 20.15
CA ASP A 94 21.60 -1.96 19.48
C ASP A 94 21.15 -3.31 20.08
N TYR A 95 20.45 -3.29 21.21
CA TYR A 95 19.88 -4.47 21.87
C TYR A 95 18.38 -4.64 21.59
N GLY A 96 17.77 -3.76 20.79
CA GLY A 96 16.36 -3.79 20.45
C GLY A 96 15.45 -3.22 21.54
N ASN A 97 15.98 -2.46 22.51
CA ASN A 97 15.15 -1.77 23.50
C ASN A 97 14.71 -0.41 22.97
N ARG A 98 13.42 -0.08 23.11
CA ARG A 98 12.90 1.23 22.75
C ARG A 98 13.52 2.32 23.63
N ILE A 99 14.10 3.33 23.00
CA ILE A 99 14.72 4.48 23.66
C ILE A 99 13.93 5.77 23.38
N LYS A 100 14.29 6.82 24.12
CA LYS A 100 13.68 8.13 23.92
C LYS A 100 14.06 8.68 22.55
N PRO A 101 13.08 9.13 21.73
CA PRO A 101 13.37 9.65 20.40
C PRO A 101 14.20 10.94 20.49
N ARG A 102 15.10 11.09 19.52
CA ARG A 102 15.82 12.33 19.24
C ARG A 102 14.83 13.37 18.73
N ARG A 103 15.06 14.62 19.08
CA ARG A 103 14.26 15.73 18.53
C ARG A 103 14.77 16.07 17.13
N GLY A 104 13.83 16.26 16.21
CA GLY A 104 14.11 16.71 14.85
C GLY A 104 13.73 15.67 13.83
N SER A 105 13.81 16.07 12.56
CA SER A 105 13.59 15.17 11.43
C SER A 105 14.93 14.68 10.88
N SER A 106 14.97 13.43 10.44
CA SER A 106 16.03 12.89 9.59
C SER A 106 15.49 12.64 8.19
N THR A 107 16.37 12.61 7.18
CA THR A 107 15.99 12.26 5.81
C THR A 107 16.74 10.98 5.44
N SER A 108 16.01 9.97 4.99
CA SER A 108 16.54 8.68 4.55
C SER A 108 16.44 8.57 3.03
N TYR A 109 17.39 7.83 2.46
CA TYR A 109 17.42 7.48 1.04
C TYR A 109 17.94 6.06 0.91
N LEU A 110 17.15 5.19 0.30
CA LEU A 110 17.53 3.85 -0.12
C LEU A 110 17.28 3.75 -1.62
N SER A 111 18.26 3.26 -2.37
CA SER A 111 18.04 2.82 -3.75
C SER A 111 18.67 1.46 -3.91
N THR A 112 17.91 0.54 -4.48
CA THR A 112 18.37 -0.83 -4.71
C THR A 112 18.62 -1.07 -6.20
N GLY A 113 18.91 -2.33 -6.57
CA GLY A 113 19.31 -2.69 -7.93
C GLY A 113 18.28 -2.35 -9.02
N GLU A 114 18.62 -2.64 -10.27
CA GLU A 114 17.82 -2.29 -11.46
C GLU A 114 16.36 -2.74 -11.38
N ASP A 115 16.10 -3.91 -10.78
CA ASP A 115 14.75 -4.48 -10.63
C ASP A 115 14.04 -4.09 -9.30
N GLY A 116 14.66 -3.30 -8.44
CA GLY A 116 14.18 -3.07 -7.08
C GLY A 116 13.40 -1.76 -6.89
N MET A 117 13.71 -1.04 -5.83
CA MET A 117 12.99 0.17 -5.43
C MET A 117 13.91 1.34 -5.08
N THR A 118 13.35 2.54 -5.09
CA THR A 118 13.98 3.71 -4.47
C THR A 118 13.01 4.32 -3.47
N VAL A 119 13.42 4.45 -2.22
CA VAL A 119 12.64 5.04 -1.14
C VAL A 119 13.40 6.23 -0.61
N TRP A 120 12.74 7.37 -0.51
CA TRP A 120 13.34 8.56 0.08
C TRP A 120 12.30 9.37 0.80
N GLY A 121 12.66 10.01 1.90
CA GLY A 121 11.70 10.76 2.69
C GLY A 121 12.27 11.26 4.00
N SER A 122 11.40 11.92 4.77
CA SER A 122 11.74 12.46 6.07
C SER A 122 10.99 11.73 7.18
N GLU A 123 11.70 11.44 8.26
CA GLU A 123 11.23 10.73 9.44
C GLU A 123 11.33 11.66 10.64
N ASP A 124 10.33 11.70 11.51
CA ASP A 124 10.39 12.37 12.81
C ASP A 124 9.96 11.38 13.89
N SER A 125 10.94 10.74 14.53
CA SER A 125 10.72 9.74 15.59
C SER A 125 10.08 10.35 16.85
N SER A 126 10.24 11.66 17.07
CA SER A 126 9.62 12.36 18.20
C SER A 126 8.13 12.59 18.00
N ARG A 127 7.67 12.52 16.74
CA ARG A 127 6.26 12.63 16.33
C ARG A 127 5.70 11.31 15.80
N GLY A 128 6.55 10.31 15.56
CA GLY A 128 6.18 8.99 15.07
C GLY A 128 5.65 9.00 13.64
N TYR A 129 6.25 9.77 12.72
CA TYR A 129 5.81 9.75 11.32
C TYR A 129 6.93 9.74 10.29
N TYR A 130 6.59 9.24 9.10
CA TYR A 130 7.38 9.28 7.88
C TYR A 130 6.58 9.98 6.78
N SER A 131 7.24 10.82 5.99
CA SER A 131 6.69 11.45 4.79
C SER A 131 7.69 11.33 3.65
N GLY A 132 7.33 10.69 2.56
CA GLY A 132 8.25 10.49 1.45
C GLY A 132 7.63 9.78 0.25
N GLU A 133 8.49 9.20 -0.58
CA GLU A 133 8.12 8.54 -1.82
C GLU A 133 8.82 7.18 -1.93
N ALA A 134 8.09 6.20 -2.47
CA ALA A 134 8.62 4.89 -2.84
C ALA A 134 8.37 4.64 -4.33
N HIS A 135 9.45 4.55 -5.09
CA HIS A 135 9.46 4.33 -6.54
C HIS A 135 9.76 2.88 -6.87
N MET A 136 9.01 2.32 -7.80
CA MET A 136 9.33 1.04 -8.44
C MET A 136 10.32 1.28 -9.57
N ARG A 137 11.39 0.48 -9.66
CA ARG A 137 12.36 0.58 -10.78
C ARG A 137 11.99 -0.29 -11.98
N ASN A 138 11.07 -1.24 -11.81
CA ASN A 138 10.58 -2.10 -12.89
C ASN A 138 9.07 -1.95 -13.10
N GLU A 139 8.61 -2.28 -14.31
CA GLU A 139 7.18 -2.22 -14.67
C GLU A 139 6.44 -3.56 -14.56
N LYS A 140 7.13 -4.63 -14.18
CA LYS A 140 6.60 -6.00 -14.18
C LYS A 140 5.54 -6.23 -13.10
N GLY A 141 5.55 -5.42 -12.04
CA GLY A 141 4.69 -5.62 -10.89
C GLY A 141 5.13 -6.82 -10.06
N LEU A 142 4.21 -7.46 -9.35
CA LEU A 142 4.52 -8.60 -8.50
C LEU A 142 4.92 -9.85 -9.32
N GLU A 143 6.10 -10.39 -9.07
CA GLU A 143 6.60 -11.63 -9.66
C GLU A 143 6.45 -12.79 -8.66
N LEU A 144 5.31 -13.50 -8.70
CA LEU A 144 4.96 -14.55 -7.73
C LEU A 144 6.04 -15.64 -7.58
N GLU A 145 6.73 -16.01 -8.66
CA GLU A 145 7.83 -16.99 -8.60
C GLU A 145 9.02 -16.49 -7.79
N LYS A 146 9.29 -15.17 -7.80
CA LYS A 146 10.34 -14.58 -6.95
C LYS A 146 9.87 -14.55 -5.49
N VAL A 147 8.65 -14.08 -5.26
CA VAL A 147 8.08 -13.92 -3.92
C VAL A 147 7.94 -15.27 -3.22
N SER A 148 7.54 -16.32 -3.95
CA SER A 148 7.39 -17.67 -3.40
C SER A 148 8.72 -18.24 -2.88
N LYS A 149 9.88 -17.77 -3.36
CA LYS A 149 11.19 -18.19 -2.81
C LYS A 149 11.43 -17.66 -1.40
N PHE A 150 10.71 -16.62 -0.98
CA PHE A 150 10.85 -16.00 0.34
C PHE A 150 9.75 -16.38 1.33
N LEU A 151 8.54 -16.64 0.84
CA LEU A 151 7.36 -16.87 1.68
C LEU A 151 6.86 -18.31 1.58
N CYS A 152 6.53 -18.91 2.72
CA CYS A 152 5.75 -20.14 2.72
C CYS A 152 4.33 -19.90 2.18
N THR A 153 3.63 -20.99 1.86
CA THR A 153 2.27 -20.95 1.31
C THR A 153 1.32 -20.11 2.17
N GLU A 154 1.35 -20.25 3.50
CA GLU A 154 0.45 -19.52 4.39
C GLU A 154 0.69 -18.00 4.34
N CYS A 155 1.93 -17.55 4.55
CA CYS A 155 2.30 -16.14 4.54
C CYS A 155 2.07 -15.48 3.17
N LEU A 156 2.36 -16.19 2.08
CA LEU A 156 2.11 -15.70 0.72
C LEU A 156 0.61 -15.43 0.51
N ASN A 157 -0.25 -16.39 0.87
CA ASN A 157 -1.69 -16.21 0.72
C ASN A 157 -2.24 -15.19 1.71
N GLU A 158 -1.74 -15.09 2.94
CA GLU A 158 -2.15 -14.06 3.89
C GLU A 158 -1.88 -12.65 3.34
N MET A 159 -0.71 -12.44 2.72
CA MET A 159 -0.37 -11.16 2.09
C MET A 159 -1.32 -10.84 0.92
N LEU A 160 -1.56 -11.79 0.01
CA LEU A 160 -2.37 -11.57 -1.20
C LEU A 160 -3.87 -11.46 -0.91
N ASN A 161 -4.38 -12.15 0.11
CA ASN A 161 -5.79 -12.10 0.49
C ASN A 161 -6.22 -10.74 1.10
N GLN A 162 -5.26 -9.89 1.49
CA GLN A 162 -5.53 -8.54 2.01
C GLN A 162 -5.78 -7.51 0.91
N CYS A 163 -5.44 -7.82 -0.34
CA CYS A 163 -5.58 -6.92 -1.47
C CYS A 163 -7.02 -6.90 -2.00
N TYR A 164 -7.43 -5.74 -2.53
CA TYR A 164 -8.72 -5.55 -3.17
C TYR A 164 -8.72 -5.87 -4.67
N ASP A 165 -7.58 -5.64 -5.34
CA ASP A 165 -7.35 -5.90 -6.76
C ASP A 165 -6.41 -7.12 -6.92
N ASP A 166 -6.56 -7.86 -8.04
CA ASP A 166 -5.66 -8.98 -8.40
C ASP A 166 -4.42 -8.50 -9.18
N ARG A 167 -4.33 -7.19 -9.48
CA ARG A 167 -3.16 -6.55 -10.07
C ARG A 167 -2.19 -6.07 -9.00
N TYR A 168 -1.42 -7.02 -8.47
CA TYR A 168 -0.46 -6.77 -7.41
C TYR A 168 0.76 -5.99 -7.89
N LEU A 169 1.15 -4.98 -7.11
CA LEU A 169 2.42 -4.28 -7.24
C LEU A 169 3.45 -4.91 -6.30
N GLN A 170 4.73 -4.69 -6.59
CA GLN A 170 5.83 -5.26 -5.80
C GLN A 170 6.13 -4.51 -4.50
N LEU A 171 5.52 -3.34 -4.27
CA LEU A 171 5.76 -2.56 -3.04
C LEU A 171 4.73 -2.87 -1.97
N GLY A 172 5.19 -2.95 -0.74
CA GLY A 172 4.35 -3.11 0.44
C GLY A 172 4.91 -2.39 1.66
N VAL A 173 4.14 -2.44 2.74
CA VAL A 173 4.55 -2.06 4.08
C VAL A 173 4.72 -3.33 4.90
N VAL A 174 5.89 -3.52 5.51
CA VAL A 174 6.16 -4.61 6.45
C VAL A 174 6.07 -4.09 7.88
N ASN A 175 5.35 -4.81 8.74
CA ASN A 175 5.28 -4.52 10.18
C ASN A 175 6.30 -5.39 10.90
N PHE A 176 7.25 -4.76 11.60
CA PHE A 176 8.33 -5.50 12.24
C PHE A 176 7.93 -6.22 13.53
N LYS A 177 6.84 -5.80 14.16
CA LYS A 177 6.28 -6.45 15.35
C LYS A 177 5.42 -7.65 14.99
N THR A 178 4.49 -7.50 14.06
CA THR A 178 3.56 -8.57 13.67
C THR A 178 4.12 -9.47 12.57
N ARG A 179 5.23 -9.07 11.94
CA ARG A 179 5.89 -9.77 10.82
C ARG A 179 4.95 -10.00 9.63
N LYS A 180 4.01 -9.07 9.43
CA LYS A 180 3.07 -9.11 8.31
C LYS A 180 3.49 -8.12 7.23
N ILE A 181 3.07 -8.41 6.01
CA ILE A 181 3.20 -7.48 4.87
C ILE A 181 1.80 -7.12 4.40
N ARG A 182 1.61 -5.83 4.11
CA ARG A 182 0.46 -5.31 3.40
C ARG A 182 0.92 -4.63 2.11
N LEU A 183 0.50 -5.16 0.96
CA LEU A 183 0.87 -4.57 -0.33
C LEU A 183 0.21 -3.19 -0.52
N LEU A 184 0.94 -2.30 -1.20
CA LEU A 184 0.43 -1.02 -1.65
C LEU A 184 -0.34 -1.22 -2.97
N GLU A 185 -1.49 -0.58 -3.09
CA GLU A 185 -2.41 -0.77 -4.22
C GLU A 185 -2.78 0.57 -4.86
N LYS A 186 -2.85 0.63 -6.20
CA LYS A 186 -3.15 1.87 -6.94
C LYS A 186 -4.43 2.57 -6.47
N ASN A 187 -5.44 1.78 -6.09
CA ASN A 187 -6.78 2.24 -5.77
C ASN A 187 -7.04 2.39 -4.26
N VAL A 188 -6.06 2.10 -3.40
CA VAL A 188 -6.19 2.21 -1.94
C VAL A 188 -5.40 3.43 -1.48
N LYS A 189 -6.14 4.50 -1.12
CA LYS A 189 -5.54 5.79 -0.73
C LYS A 189 -5.07 5.85 0.71
N ALA A 190 -5.66 5.04 1.59
CA ALA A 190 -5.23 4.94 2.96
C ALA A 190 -5.72 3.64 3.60
N PHE A 191 -5.02 3.19 4.64
CA PHE A 191 -5.44 2.07 5.46
C PHE A 191 -4.79 2.11 6.84
N THR A 192 -5.42 1.43 7.80
CA THR A 192 -4.76 1.06 9.05
C THR A 192 -4.04 -0.27 8.90
N PHE A 193 -2.90 -0.39 9.55
CA PHE A 193 -2.12 -1.62 9.62
C PHE A 193 -1.59 -1.76 11.04
N ASP A 194 -2.31 -2.50 11.87
CA ASP A 194 -2.11 -2.55 13.32
C ASP A 194 -2.09 -1.12 13.92
N ASP A 195 -1.02 -0.74 14.60
CA ASP A 195 -0.85 0.58 15.25
C ASP A 195 -0.45 1.69 14.25
N PHE A 196 -0.47 1.44 12.95
CA PHE A 196 -0.04 2.39 11.93
C PHE A 196 -1.21 2.86 11.05
N TYR A 197 -1.23 4.15 10.75
CA TYR A 197 -2.05 4.73 9.69
C TYR A 197 -1.14 5.03 8.50
N VAL A 198 -1.49 4.47 7.34
CA VAL A 198 -0.74 4.62 6.09
C VAL A 198 -1.63 5.38 5.11
N ASP A 199 -1.23 6.59 4.76
CA ASP A 199 -1.72 7.30 3.57
C ASP A 199 -0.79 6.95 2.39
N SER A 200 -1.40 6.57 1.27
CA SER A 200 -0.70 6.05 0.10
C SER A 200 -1.33 6.55 -1.19
N ASP A 201 -0.66 7.49 -1.84
CA ASP A 201 -1.11 8.04 -3.11
C ASP A 201 -0.25 7.50 -4.26
N TYR A 202 -0.81 6.57 -5.03
CA TYR A 202 -0.17 6.07 -6.24
C TYR A 202 -0.04 7.17 -7.30
N TYR A 203 1.15 7.29 -7.89
CA TYR A 203 1.39 8.14 -9.05
C TYR A 203 2.01 7.37 -10.21
N GLU A 204 1.80 7.93 -11.39
CA GLU A 204 2.39 7.49 -12.64
C GLU A 204 2.73 8.76 -13.44
N LYS A 205 4.02 8.95 -13.75
CA LYS A 205 4.54 10.11 -14.47
C LYS A 205 5.22 9.62 -15.74
N GLU A 206 4.69 10.03 -16.88
CA GLU A 206 5.26 9.73 -18.19
C GLU A 206 6.32 10.77 -18.55
N TYR A 207 7.50 10.29 -18.94
CA TYR A 207 8.58 11.07 -19.53
C TYR A 207 8.84 10.59 -20.96
N GLU A 208 9.68 11.32 -21.70
CA GLU A 208 9.96 10.99 -23.11
C GLU A 208 10.55 9.58 -23.31
N THR A 209 11.26 9.04 -22.31
CA THR A 209 12.02 7.79 -22.43
C THR A 209 11.62 6.72 -21.41
N ASN A 210 10.83 7.05 -20.38
CA ASN A 210 10.40 6.12 -19.35
C ASN A 210 9.10 6.57 -18.66
N THR A 211 8.52 5.68 -17.87
CA THR A 211 7.40 6.00 -16.98
C THR A 211 7.84 5.74 -15.54
N GLU A 212 7.78 6.76 -14.70
CA GLU A 212 8.01 6.60 -13.26
C GLU A 212 6.70 6.25 -12.57
N ARG A 213 6.73 5.20 -11.75
CA ARG A 213 5.57 4.72 -11.00
C ARG A 213 5.96 4.51 -9.54
N GLY A 214 5.07 4.86 -8.63
CA GLY A 214 5.37 4.75 -7.21
C GLY A 214 4.23 5.23 -6.34
N PHE A 215 4.56 5.51 -5.09
CA PHE A 215 3.64 6.00 -4.08
C PHE A 215 4.23 7.17 -3.34
N GLN A 216 3.45 8.22 -3.18
CA GLN A 216 3.67 9.21 -2.14
C GLN A 216 3.06 8.66 -0.85
N LEU A 217 3.84 8.67 0.22
CA LEU A 217 3.51 7.99 1.47
C LEU A 217 3.58 8.95 2.64
N LEU A 218 2.57 8.89 3.50
CA LEU A 218 2.58 9.50 4.82
C LEU A 218 2.13 8.44 5.84
N ILE A 219 3.04 8.07 6.72
CA ILE A 219 2.83 6.97 7.67
C ILE A 219 2.95 7.51 9.09
N PHE A 220 1.94 7.24 9.92
CA PHE A 220 1.95 7.59 11.34
C PHE A 220 1.93 6.34 12.21
N TYR A 221 2.74 6.33 13.27
CA TYR A 221 2.56 5.47 14.43
C TYR A 221 1.47 6.07 15.32
N CYS A 222 0.31 5.42 15.36
CA CYS A 222 -0.89 5.87 16.04
C CYS A 222 -1.59 4.70 16.78
N PRO A 223 -1.01 4.20 17.89
CA PRO A 223 -1.59 3.11 18.65
C PRO A 223 -2.98 3.48 19.24
N PRO A 224 -3.83 2.48 19.54
CA PRO A 224 -5.11 2.68 20.23
C PRO A 224 -4.98 3.51 21.51
N ARG A 225 -6.00 4.30 21.81
CA ARG A 225 -6.01 5.23 22.95
C ARG A 225 -6.40 4.59 24.28
N ASP A 226 -6.92 3.37 24.25
CA ASP A 226 -7.57 2.73 25.40
C ASP A 226 -6.61 1.91 26.28
N GLU A 227 -5.29 1.98 26.02
CA GLU A 227 -4.22 1.33 26.79
C GLU A 227 -3.30 2.36 27.49
N ILE A 228 -3.89 3.23 28.32
CA ILE A 228 -3.14 4.13 29.24
C ILE A 228 -3.35 3.71 30.69
#